data_AF-K2ERW7-F1
#
_entry.id   AF-K2ERW7-F1
#
_cell.length_a   1.000
_cell.length_b   1.000
_cell.length_c   1.000
_cell.angle_alpha   90.00
_cell.angle_beta   90.00
_cell.angle_gamma   90.00
#
_symmetry.space_group_name_H-M   'P 1'
#
loop_
_entity.id
_entity.type
_entity.pdbx_description
1 polymer ?
#
loop_
_entity_poly.entity_id
_entity_poly.type
_entity_poly.pdbx_seq_one_letter_code
_entity_poly.pdbx_strand_id
1 'polypeptide(L)'
;MDSQGERLNEGIQNEQTAKKEFALKLGRSPQDVVYRYSGILLGEQLKLAQKNKGRPVDIPVEERERFLRLAASGYDRDSVEKMEKMEKDWNSATSKDGRPPIGGAQND
;
A
#
# COMPACT_ATOMS: atom_id res chain seq x y z
N MET A 1 -14.14 5.39 35.91
CA MET A 1 -12.97 4.85 35.18
C MET A 1 -13.30 5.00 33.71
N ASP A 2 -12.67 5.97 33.06
CA ASP A 2 -13.12 6.53 31.79
C ASP A 2 -12.65 5.69 30.61
N SER A 3 -13.58 4.98 29.99
CA SER A 3 -13.35 4.08 28.85
C SER A 3 -12.75 4.74 27.61
N GLN A 4 -12.62 6.08 27.59
CA GLN A 4 -11.94 6.81 26.52
C GLN A 4 -10.42 6.83 26.68
N GLY A 5 -9.89 6.80 27.91
CA GLY A 5 -8.45 6.78 28.16
C GLY A 5 -7.80 5.44 27.77
N GLU A 6 -8.52 4.33 27.98
CA GLU A 6 -8.04 2.98 27.64
C GLU A 6 -7.93 2.79 26.11
N ARG A 7 -8.94 3.23 25.36
CA ARG A 7 -8.95 3.11 23.88
C ARG A 7 -7.84 3.91 23.18
N LEU A 8 -7.51 5.09 23.71
CA LEU A 8 -6.41 5.91 23.18
C LEU A 8 -5.05 5.26 23.44
N ASN A 9 -4.87 4.63 24.60
CA ASN A 9 -3.64 3.94 24.95
C ASN A 9 -3.42 2.67 24.10
N GLU A 10 -4.47 1.89 23.86
CA GLU A 10 -4.41 0.72 22.96
C GLU A 10 -4.04 1.11 21.52
N GLY A 11 -4.62 2.19 20.99
CA GLY A 11 -4.31 2.68 19.64
C GLY A 11 -2.83 3.07 19.46
N ILE A 12 -2.27 3.77 20.44
CA ILE A 12 -0.85 4.20 20.42
C ILE A 12 0.09 2.99 20.54
N GLN A 13 -0.24 2.02 21.39
CA GLN A 13 0.55 0.79 21.55
C GLN A 13 0.54 -0.06 20.28
N ASN A 14 -0.62 -0.17 19.61
CA ASN A 14 -0.73 -0.88 18.33
C ASN A 14 0.10 -0.21 17.24
N GLU A 15 0.08 1.13 17.14
CA GLU A 15 0.87 1.86 16.16
C GLU A 15 2.39 1.70 16.38
N GLN A 16 2.85 1.77 17.64
CA GLN A 16 4.26 1.54 17.97
C GLN A 16 4.70 0.10 17.66
N THR A 17 3.83 -0.87 17.90
CA THR A 17 4.09 -2.28 17.57
C THR A 17 4.21 -2.46 16.06
N ALA A 18 3.28 -1.91 15.28
CA ALA A 18 3.32 -1.95 13.82
C ALA A 18 4.60 -1.30 13.25
N LYS A 19 5.05 -0.17 13.80
CA LYS A 19 6.31 0.48 13.41
C LYS A 19 7.53 -0.42 13.67
N LYS A 20 7.57 -1.10 14.82
CA LYS A 20 8.67 -2.02 15.17
C LYS A 20 8.67 -3.25 14.26
N GLU A 21 7.50 -3.85 14.01
CA GLU A 21 7.37 -4.99 13.11
C GLU A 21 7.78 -4.63 11.69
N PHE A 22 7.37 -3.47 11.19
CA PHE A 22 7.78 -2.98 9.88
C PHE A 22 9.30 -2.78 9.81
N ALA A 23 9.92 -2.17 10.81
CA ALA A 23 11.37 -1.98 10.86
C ALA A 23 12.13 -3.32 10.83
N LEU A 24 11.63 -4.34 11.54
CA LEU A 24 12.18 -5.70 11.50
C LEU A 24 12.01 -6.34 10.11
N LYS A 25 10.84 -6.21 9.47
CA LYS A 25 10.61 -6.72 8.10
C LYS A 25 11.56 -6.05 7.11
N LEU A 26 11.71 -4.74 7.17
CA LEU A 26 12.59 -3.98 6.28
C LEU A 26 14.06 -4.37 6.51
N GLY A 27 14.50 -4.50 7.77
CA GLY A 27 15.86 -4.90 8.10
C GLY A 27 16.23 -6.34 7.72
N ARG A 28 15.23 -7.22 7.56
CA ARG A 28 15.41 -8.61 7.08
C ARG A 28 15.25 -8.74 5.56
N SER A 29 14.83 -7.67 4.88
CA SER A 29 14.61 -7.72 3.44
C SER A 29 15.93 -7.73 2.67
N PRO A 30 15.98 -8.35 1.47
CA PRO A 30 17.15 -8.28 0.61
C PRO A 30 17.56 -6.84 0.27
N GLN A 31 18.86 -6.59 0.09
CA GLN A 31 19.40 -5.24 -0.11
C GLN A 31 18.83 -4.53 -1.35
N ASP A 32 18.58 -5.28 -2.43
CA ASP A 32 17.97 -4.78 -3.65
C ASP A 32 16.51 -4.35 -3.44
N VAL A 33 15.77 -5.10 -2.62
CA VAL A 33 14.40 -4.74 -2.19
C VAL A 33 14.42 -3.47 -1.35
N VAL A 34 15.37 -3.35 -0.41
CA VAL A 34 15.53 -2.13 0.41
C VAL A 34 15.86 -0.91 -0.46
N TYR A 35 16.71 -1.08 -1.48
CA TYR A 35 17.04 -0.02 -2.42
C TYR A 35 15.83 0.43 -3.23
N ARG A 36 15.07 -0.51 -3.81
CA ARG A 36 13.83 -0.22 -4.55
C ARG A 36 12.80 0.47 -3.67
N TYR A 37 12.61 -0.04 -2.45
CA TYR A 37 11.72 0.56 -1.45
C TYR A 37 12.08 2.02 -1.17
N SER A 38 13.37 2.32 -0.98
CA SER A 38 13.84 3.67 -0.71
C SER A 38 13.52 4.63 -1.87
N GLY A 39 13.67 4.18 -3.10
CA GLY A 39 13.29 4.94 -4.30
C GLY A 39 11.78 5.22 -4.37
N ILE A 40 10.95 4.21 -4.11
CA ILE A 40 9.48 4.33 -4.07
C ILE A 40 9.05 5.33 -2.99
N LEU A 41 9.59 5.17 -1.77
CA LEU A 41 9.29 6.04 -0.64
C LEU A 41 9.63 7.50 -0.94
N LEU A 42 10.83 7.75 -1.48
CA LEU A 42 11.26 9.10 -1.87
C LEU A 42 10.32 9.71 -2.92
N GLY A 43 9.96 8.93 -3.95
CA GLY A 43 9.04 9.39 -5.00
C GLY A 43 7.68 9.81 -4.44
N GLU A 44 7.11 9.03 -3.51
CA GLU A 44 5.83 9.38 -2.89
C GLU A 44 5.96 10.58 -1.93
N GLN A 45 7.05 10.66 -1.15
CA GLN A 45 7.31 11.81 -0.29
C GLN A 45 7.41 13.12 -1.10
N LEU A 46 8.08 13.09 -2.26
CA LEU A 46 8.16 14.25 -3.16
C LEU A 46 6.78 14.62 -3.71
N LYS A 47 5.99 13.64 -4.16
CA LYS A 47 4.63 13.85 -4.67
C LYS A 47 3.71 14.45 -3.61
N LEU A 48 3.77 13.95 -2.37
CA LEU A 48 2.98 14.46 -1.26
C LEU A 48 3.47 15.85 -0.82
N ALA A 49 4.78 16.08 -0.78
CA ALA A 49 5.35 17.39 -0.47
C ALA A 49 4.93 18.44 -1.51
N GLN A 50 4.94 18.11 -2.81
CA GLN A 50 4.44 19.00 -3.87
C GLN A 50 2.98 19.40 -3.63
N LYS A 51 2.12 18.43 -3.28
CA LYS A 51 0.72 18.70 -2.91
C LYS A 51 0.61 19.53 -1.63
N ASN A 52 1.50 19.34 -0.67
CA ASN A 52 1.50 19.99 0.64
C ASN A 52 2.41 21.24 0.70
N LYS A 53 2.60 21.95 -0.42
CA LYS A 53 3.37 23.20 -0.50
C LYS A 53 4.82 23.06 0.02
N GLY A 54 5.47 21.96 -0.31
CA GLY A 54 6.84 21.64 0.07
C GLY A 54 7.01 21.10 1.49
N ARG A 55 5.92 20.93 2.25
CA ARG A 55 6.01 20.39 3.62
C ARG A 55 6.09 18.86 3.58
N PRO A 56 6.99 18.25 4.36
CA PRO A 56 7.01 16.80 4.55
C PRO A 56 5.66 16.29 5.02
N VAL A 57 5.21 15.17 4.46
CA VAL A 57 4.00 14.46 4.88
C VAL A 57 4.44 13.13 5.47
N ASP A 58 3.94 12.81 6.66
CA ASP A 58 4.18 11.49 7.24
C ASP A 58 3.34 10.45 6.51
N ILE A 59 3.99 9.38 6.09
CA ILE A 59 3.36 8.28 5.38
C ILE A 59 3.04 7.20 6.41
N PRO A 60 1.77 6.77 6.52
CA PRO A 60 1.35 5.76 7.50
C PRO A 60 2.01 4.40 7.23
N VAL A 61 2.13 3.57 8.26
CA VAL A 61 2.86 2.29 8.17
C VAL A 61 2.24 1.35 7.14
N GLU A 62 0.92 1.37 7.00
CA GLU A 62 0.17 0.56 6.04
C GLU A 62 0.60 0.86 4.59
N GLU A 63 0.80 2.14 4.26
CA GLU A 63 1.32 2.55 2.96
C GLU A 63 2.79 2.15 2.79
N ARG A 64 3.60 2.30 3.84
CA ARG A 64 5.00 1.85 3.81
C ARG A 64 5.11 0.35 3.58
N GLU A 65 4.21 -0.45 4.16
CA GLU A 65 4.13 -1.89 3.90
C GLU A 65 3.75 -2.18 2.45
N ARG A 66 2.81 -1.42 1.86
CA ARG A 66 2.47 -1.56 0.44
C ARG A 66 3.68 -1.26 -0.46
N PHE A 67 4.45 -0.22 -0.15
CA PHE A 67 5.68 0.09 -0.89
C PHE A 67 6.75 -0.99 -0.75
N LEU A 68 6.87 -1.61 0.43
CA LEU A 68 7.80 -2.72 0.62
C LEU A 68 7.37 -3.95 -0.18
N ARG A 69 6.07 -4.28 -0.23
CA ARG A 69 5.54 -5.35 -1.09
C ARG A 69 5.79 -5.06 -2.57
N LEU A 70 5.59 -3.82 -3.00
CA LEU A 70 5.91 -3.37 -4.35
C LEU A 70 7.40 -3.53 -4.67
N ALA A 71 8.27 -3.12 -3.75
CA ALA A 71 9.72 -3.28 -3.92
C ALA A 71 10.13 -4.76 -4.03
N ALA A 72 9.51 -5.62 -3.22
CA ALA A 72 9.78 -7.06 -3.19
C ALA A 72 9.26 -7.79 -4.44
N SER A 73 8.17 -7.33 -5.05
CA SER A 73 7.63 -7.93 -6.28
C SER A 73 8.52 -7.67 -7.49
N GLY A 74 9.39 -6.67 -7.41
CA GLY A 74 10.35 -6.32 -8.45
C GLY A 74 9.73 -5.66 -9.69
N TYR A 75 8.41 -5.46 -9.70
CA TYR A 75 7.67 -4.75 -10.72
C TYR A 75 7.78 -3.24 -10.52
N ASP A 76 7.66 -2.49 -11.62
CA ASP A 76 7.50 -1.04 -11.51
C ASP A 76 6.14 -0.67 -10.91
N ARG A 77 6.04 0.56 -10.40
CA ARG A 77 4.83 1.08 -9.74
C ARG A 77 3.59 0.95 -10.64
N ASP A 78 3.73 1.30 -11.91
CA ASP A 78 2.63 1.33 -12.87
C ASP A 78 2.10 -0.08 -13.17
N SER A 79 2.99 -1.07 -13.23
CA SER A 79 2.63 -2.48 -13.40
C SER A 79 1.87 -3.01 -12.20
N VAL A 80 2.25 -2.63 -10.97
CA VAL A 80 1.52 -3.07 -9.77
C VAL A 80 0.19 -2.34 -9.61
N GLU A 81 0.11 -1.05 -9.89
CA GLU A 81 -1.17 -0.34 -9.90
C GLU A 81 -2.13 -0.96 -10.95
N LYS A 82 -1.59 -1.38 -12.11
CA LYS A 82 -2.34 -2.11 -13.13
C LYS A 82 -2.76 -3.51 -12.67
N MET A 83 -1.90 -4.25 -11.98
CA MET A 83 -2.23 -5.57 -11.42
C MET A 83 -3.28 -5.48 -10.31
N GLU A 84 -3.15 -4.55 -9.37
CA GLU A 84 -4.15 -4.33 -8.30
C GLU A 84 -5.51 -3.94 -8.91
N LYS A 85 -5.50 -3.11 -9.97
CA LYS A 85 -6.72 -2.79 -10.71
C LYS A 85 -7.31 -4.04 -11.38
N MET A 86 -6.50 -4.82 -12.08
CA MET A 86 -6.94 -6.06 -12.73
C MET A 86 -7.48 -7.07 -11.73
N GLU A 87 -6.86 -7.21 -10.56
CA GLU A 87 -7.33 -8.09 -9.48
C GLU A 87 -8.67 -7.61 -8.93
N LYS A 88 -8.83 -6.30 -8.71
CA LYS A 88 -10.10 -5.70 -8.29
C LYS A 88 -11.20 -5.88 -9.36
N ASP A 89 -10.87 -5.64 -10.62
CA ASP A 89 -11.78 -5.80 -11.75
C ASP A 89 -12.17 -7.28 -11.91
N TRP A 90 -11.23 -8.21 -11.75
CA TRP A 90 -11.46 -9.65 -11.75
C TRP A 90 -12.37 -10.07 -10.59
N ASN A 91 -12.04 -9.70 -9.36
CA ASN A 91 -12.85 -10.01 -8.17
C ASN A 91 -14.26 -9.43 -8.27
N SER A 92 -14.41 -8.24 -8.87
CA SER A 92 -15.72 -7.64 -9.15
C SER A 92 -16.49 -8.44 -10.20
N ALA A 93 -15.81 -8.89 -11.26
CA ALA A 93 -16.37 -9.68 -12.35
C ALA A 93 -16.62 -11.15 -12.00
N THR A 94 -16.02 -11.68 -10.94
CA THR A 94 -16.21 -13.07 -10.46
C THR A 94 -16.94 -13.16 -9.12
N SER A 95 -17.30 -12.03 -8.51
CA SER A 95 -18.19 -11.98 -7.35
C SER A 95 -19.54 -12.58 -7.72
N LYS A 96 -20.22 -13.22 -6.76
CA LYS A 96 -21.44 -14.03 -6.97
C LYS A 96 -22.62 -13.29 -7.63
N ASP A 97 -22.59 -11.96 -7.72
CA ASP A 97 -23.57 -11.12 -8.44
C ASP A 97 -23.05 -10.50 -9.76
N GLY A 98 -21.76 -10.66 -10.07
CA GLY A 98 -21.11 -10.14 -11.27
C GLY A 98 -21.06 -11.19 -12.36
N ARG A 99 -21.97 -11.12 -13.32
CA ARG A 99 -21.87 -11.89 -14.57
C ARG A 99 -20.57 -11.46 -15.27
N PRO A 100 -19.65 -12.37 -15.65
CA PRO A 100 -18.45 -11.96 -16.37
C PRO A 100 -18.87 -11.30 -17.68
N PRO A 101 -18.23 -10.20 -18.11
CA PRO A 101 -18.41 -9.69 -19.46
C PRO A 101 -17.77 -10.69 -20.41
N ILE A 102 -18.55 -11.67 -20.85
CA ILE A 102 -18.14 -12.56 -21.93
C ILE A 102 -17.99 -11.65 -23.15
N GLY A 103 -16.75 -11.48 -23.61
CA GLY A 103 -16.48 -10.91 -24.90
C GLY A 103 -17.25 -11.68 -25.96
N GLY A 104 -18.18 -11.01 -26.62
CA GLY A 104 -18.98 -11.54 -27.72
C GLY A 104 -19.48 -10.37 -28.54
N ALA A 105 -18.74 -10.09 -29.60
CA ALA A 105 -19.12 -9.46 -30.87
C ALA A 105 -20.41 -8.61 -30.95
N GLN A 106 -20.25 -7.44 -31.59
CA GLN A 106 -21.30 -6.71 -32.30
C GLN A 106 -22.28 -7.66 -33.01
N ASN A 107 -23.56 -7.29 -33.02
CA ASN A 107 -24.39 -7.24 -34.22
C ASN A 107 -25.60 -6.34 -33.96
N ASP A 108 -25.94 -5.55 -34.98
CA ASP A 108 -27.24 -4.88 -35.17
C ASP A 108 -28.44 -5.83 -34.95
#